data_AF-A0A2N6D5H7-F1
#
_entry.id   AF-A0A2N6D5H7-F1
#
_cell.length_a   1.000
_cell.length_b   1.000
_cell.length_c   1.000
_cell.angle_alpha   90.00
_cell.angle_beta   90.00
_cell.angle_gamma   90.00
#
_symmetry.space_group_name_H-M   'P 1'
#
loop_
_entity.id
_entity.type
_entity.pdbx_description
1 polymer ?
#
loop_
_entity_poly.entity_id
_entity_poly.type
_entity_poly.pdbx_seq_one_letter_code
_entity_poly.pdbx_strand_id
1 'polypeptide(L)'
;MNQIFDDINEFPRDSVIYLYGAGAGGQSLYKTIKSERKDITVLGFIDDFKSGVLDGLKLLTLQKAAETEFDLIVISSIHQAKLERILIDAGISRYAAAGMGLVNVFTNQPSISSNEVDCFYSSVRKETDNLFYELDIDTINPLDIVKEVEAYNIGWDISGLIQSVDLKNIF
;
A
#
# COMPACT_ATOMS: atom_id res chain seq x y z
N MET A 1 4.57 -28.93 8.73
CA MET A 1 4.09 -28.08 7.61
C MET A 1 3.09 -27.13 8.23
N ASN A 2 3.29 -25.82 8.12
CA ASN A 2 2.43 -24.85 8.79
C ASN A 2 1.11 -24.72 8.04
N GLN A 3 0.05 -24.43 8.78
CA GLN A 3 -1.29 -24.29 8.22
C GLN A 3 -1.37 -23.01 7.39
N ILE A 4 -2.01 -23.10 6.23
CA ILE A 4 -2.39 -21.96 5.40
C ILE A 4 -3.92 -21.88 5.45
N PHE A 5 -4.46 -20.69 5.71
CA PHE A 5 -5.90 -20.43 5.68
C PHE A 5 -6.26 -19.73 4.37
N ASP A 6 -7.08 -20.37 3.54
CA ASP A 6 -7.58 -19.74 2.32
C ASP A 6 -8.95 -19.07 2.53
N ASP A 7 -9.69 -19.49 3.57
CA ASP A 7 -10.96 -18.90 3.99
C ASP A 7 -10.91 -18.40 5.44
N ILE A 8 -11.59 -17.28 5.72
CA ILE A 8 -11.63 -16.66 7.05
C ILE A 8 -12.34 -17.55 8.08
N ASN A 9 -13.18 -18.47 7.63
CA ASN A 9 -13.90 -19.43 8.47
C ASN A 9 -13.01 -20.57 8.96
N GLU A 10 -11.80 -20.73 8.41
CA GLU A 10 -10.82 -21.71 8.90
C GLU A 10 -10.12 -21.25 10.18
N PHE A 11 -10.22 -19.96 10.52
CA PHE A 11 -9.64 -19.42 11.75
C PHE A 11 -10.34 -20.04 12.96
N PRO A 12 -9.58 -20.46 13.99
CA PRO A 12 -10.16 -21.00 15.22
C PRO A 12 -11.18 -20.03 15.82
N ARG A 13 -12.32 -20.57 16.27
CA ARG A 13 -13.38 -19.80 16.91
C ARG A 13 -12.91 -19.22 18.24
N ASP A 14 -13.46 -18.06 18.59
CA ASP A 14 -13.21 -17.37 19.87
C ASP A 14 -11.71 -17.09 20.14
N SER A 15 -10.90 -17.04 19.07
CA SER A 15 -9.45 -16.94 19.18
C SER A 15 -8.96 -15.52 19.38
N VAL A 16 -7.87 -15.40 20.14
CA VAL A 16 -7.12 -14.17 20.36
C VAL A 16 -5.84 -14.22 19.54
N ILE A 17 -5.72 -13.32 18.56
CA ILE A 17 -4.68 -13.41 17.53
C ILE A 17 -3.86 -12.13 17.37
N TYR A 18 -2.67 -12.29 16.80
CA TYR A 18 -1.89 -11.21 16.19
C TYR A 18 -1.83 -11.39 14.67
N LEU A 19 -1.74 -10.27 13.95
CA LEU A 19 -1.46 -10.26 12.51
C LEU A 19 0.01 -9.87 12.27
N TYR A 20 0.83 -10.76 11.72
CA TYR A 20 2.22 -10.46 11.37
C TYR A 20 2.31 -9.87 9.96
N GLY A 21 2.51 -8.56 9.91
CA GLY A 21 2.58 -7.74 8.70
C GLY A 21 1.57 -6.60 8.72
N ALA A 22 1.99 -5.37 9.03
CA ALA A 22 1.12 -4.19 9.06
C ALA A 22 1.01 -3.49 7.69
N GLY A 23 1.16 -4.24 6.61
CA GLY A 23 1.01 -3.78 5.23
C GLY A 23 -0.45 -3.69 4.80
N ALA A 24 -0.67 -3.50 3.49
CA ALA A 24 -2.02 -3.50 2.91
C ALA A 24 -2.75 -4.83 3.18
N GLY A 25 -2.02 -5.95 3.07
CA GLY A 25 -2.53 -7.29 3.33
C GLY A 25 -3.06 -7.50 4.75
N GLY A 26 -2.26 -7.18 5.76
CA GLY A 26 -2.71 -7.28 7.16
C GLY A 26 -3.85 -6.34 7.50
N GLN A 27 -3.84 -5.10 6.99
CA GLN A 27 -4.94 -4.16 7.19
C GLN A 27 -6.24 -4.64 6.53
N SER A 28 -6.14 -5.21 5.33
CA SER A 28 -7.25 -5.84 4.61
C SER A 28 -7.83 -7.00 5.42
N LEU A 29 -6.97 -7.91 5.88
CA LEU A 29 -7.39 -9.04 6.69
C LEU A 29 -8.04 -8.59 8.01
N TYR A 30 -7.46 -7.60 8.70
CA TYR A 30 -8.03 -7.04 9.93
C TYR A 30 -9.45 -6.51 9.69
N LYS A 31 -9.68 -5.77 8.61
CA LYS A 31 -11.01 -5.26 8.26
C LYS A 31 -12.01 -6.39 8.02
N THR A 32 -11.59 -7.44 7.30
CA THR A 32 -12.39 -8.65 7.06
C THR A 32 -12.79 -9.33 8.37
N ILE A 33 -11.82 -9.61 9.25
CA ILE A 33 -12.06 -10.23 10.55
C ILE A 33 -13.02 -9.36 11.37
N LYS A 34 -12.75 -8.06 11.42
CA LYS A 34 -13.57 -7.11 12.17
C LYS A 34 -15.00 -7.05 11.64
N SER A 35 -15.25 -7.20 10.33
CA SER A 35 -16.62 -7.18 9.78
C SER A 35 -17.34 -8.52 9.94
N GLU A 36 -16.67 -9.63 9.69
CA GLU A 36 -17.30 -10.94 9.47
C GLU A 36 -17.14 -11.92 10.65
N ARG A 37 -16.06 -11.80 11.43
CA ARG A 37 -15.70 -12.73 12.51
C ARG A 37 -15.56 -12.00 13.84
N LYS A 38 -16.69 -11.58 14.40
CA LYS A 38 -16.77 -10.87 15.69
C LYS A 38 -16.32 -11.70 16.90
N ASP A 39 -16.24 -13.02 16.73
CA ASP A 39 -15.73 -13.94 17.73
C ASP A 39 -14.19 -13.90 17.84
N ILE A 40 -13.48 -13.41 16.82
CA ILE A 40 -12.02 -13.31 16.84
C ILE A 40 -11.59 -11.96 17.42
N THR A 41 -10.69 -12.00 18.39
CA THR A 41 -10.06 -10.82 18.97
C THR A 41 -8.68 -10.59 18.35
N VAL A 42 -8.50 -9.49 17.62
CA VAL A 42 -7.19 -9.08 17.10
C VAL A 42 -6.53 -8.13 18.10
N LEU A 43 -5.46 -8.59 18.75
CA LEU A 43 -4.72 -7.80 19.76
C LEU A 43 -3.91 -6.65 19.15
N GLY A 44 -3.37 -6.90 17.96
CA GLY A 44 -2.45 -5.97 17.33
C GLY A 44 -1.85 -6.48 16.04
N PHE A 45 -0.97 -5.66 15.49
CA PHE A 45 -0.10 -6.01 14.39
C PHE A 45 1.32 -6.24 14.90
N ILE A 46 2.01 -7.20 14.31
CA ILE A 46 3.44 -7.41 14.48
C ILE A 46 4.13 -6.88 13.22
N ASP A 47 5.06 -5.95 13.38
CA ASP A 47 5.87 -5.42 12.29
C ASP A 47 7.16 -4.82 12.86
N ASP A 48 8.32 -5.41 12.53
CA ASP A 48 9.61 -4.98 13.10
C ASP A 48 10.12 -3.65 12.51
N PHE A 49 9.48 -3.15 11.44
CA PHE A 49 9.85 -1.89 10.78
C PHE A 49 8.92 -0.74 11.13
N LYS A 50 7.81 -1.01 11.83
CA LYS A 50 6.81 0.00 12.19
C LYS A 50 6.54 -0.02 13.69
N SER A 51 6.09 1.12 14.21
CA SER A 51 5.68 1.24 15.61
C SER A 51 4.53 2.24 15.73
N GLY A 52 3.83 2.21 16.87
CA GLY A 52 2.71 3.11 17.16
C GLY A 52 1.36 2.40 17.13
N VAL A 53 0.36 3.06 16.54
CA VAL A 53 -1.04 2.59 16.50
C VAL A 53 -1.55 2.63 15.05
N LEU A 54 -2.24 1.59 14.62
CA LEU A 54 -2.84 1.45 13.30
C LEU A 54 -4.27 0.95 13.46
N ASP A 55 -5.26 1.70 12.94
CA ASP A 55 -6.70 1.40 13.10
C ASP A 55 -7.14 1.16 14.57
N GLY A 56 -6.49 1.85 15.52
CA GLY A 56 -6.73 1.70 16.96
C GLY A 56 -6.05 0.49 17.60
N LEU A 57 -5.33 -0.32 16.83
CA LEU A 57 -4.54 -1.46 17.31
C LEU A 57 -3.07 -1.11 17.48
N LYS A 58 -2.40 -1.75 18.44
CA LYS A 58 -0.97 -1.54 18.68
C LYS A 58 -0.13 -2.20 17.57
N LEU A 59 0.93 -1.51 17.15
CA LEU A 59 2.03 -2.06 16.36
C LEU A 59 3.15 -2.46 17.32
N LEU A 60 3.44 -3.76 17.38
CA LEU A 60 4.45 -4.33 18.26
C LEU A 60 5.56 -5.00 17.44
N THR A 61 6.74 -5.10 18.05
CA THR A 61 7.75 -6.06 17.59
C THR A 61 7.35 -7.46 18.03
N LEU A 62 7.94 -8.49 17.42
CA LEU A 62 7.64 -9.87 17.79
C LEU A 62 7.89 -10.15 19.28
N GLN A 63 8.97 -9.60 19.84
CA GLN A 63 9.35 -9.82 21.23
C GLN A 63 8.28 -9.29 22.19
N LYS A 64 7.74 -8.09 21.93
CA LYS A 64 6.67 -7.51 22.76
C LYS A 64 5.35 -8.26 22.62
N ALA A 65 5.04 -8.76 21.42
CA ALA A 65 3.85 -9.59 21.24
C ALA A 65 3.95 -10.91 22.02
N ALA A 66 5.15 -11.51 22.08
CA ALA A 66 5.43 -12.73 22.83
C ALA A 66 5.30 -12.59 24.36
N GLU A 67 5.29 -11.36 24.89
CA GLU A 67 5.03 -11.09 26.31
C GLU A 67 3.53 -11.17 26.68
N THR A 68 2.66 -11.36 25.70
CA THR A 68 1.20 -11.43 25.89
C THR A 68 0.66 -12.82 25.51
N GLU A 69 -0.43 -13.23 26.15
CA GLU A 69 -1.12 -14.46 25.79
C GLU A 69 -1.90 -14.29 24.47
N PHE A 70 -1.74 -15.26 23.57
CA PHE A 70 -2.44 -15.36 22.29
C PHE A 70 -2.55 -16.82 21.86
N ASP A 71 -3.59 -17.11 21.08
CA ASP A 71 -3.82 -18.44 20.53
C ASP A 71 -3.02 -18.65 19.25
N LEU A 72 -2.96 -17.63 18.39
CA LEU A 72 -2.37 -17.76 17.04
C LEU A 72 -1.74 -16.46 16.52
N ILE A 73 -0.61 -16.58 15.82
CA ILE A 73 -0.09 -15.52 14.95
C ILE A 73 -0.45 -15.84 13.50
N VAL A 74 -1.10 -14.91 12.81
CA VAL A 74 -1.44 -15.07 11.38
C VAL A 74 -0.52 -14.19 10.54
N ILE A 75 0.29 -14.82 9.71
CA ILE A 75 1.18 -14.13 8.77
C ILE A 75 0.36 -13.59 7.61
N SER A 76 0.34 -12.27 7.44
CA SER A 76 -0.46 -11.55 6.43
C SER A 76 0.42 -10.73 5.51
N SER A 77 1.57 -11.31 5.13
CA SER A 77 2.63 -10.67 4.36
C SER A 77 3.12 -11.56 3.23
N ILE A 78 3.47 -10.94 2.10
CA ILE A 78 4.12 -11.60 0.95
C ILE A 78 5.49 -12.20 1.32
N HIS A 79 6.09 -11.74 2.43
CA HIS A 79 7.37 -12.25 2.92
C HIS A 79 7.20 -13.44 3.88
N GLN A 80 6.16 -14.26 3.68
CA GLN A 80 5.79 -15.37 4.55
C GLN A 80 6.98 -16.24 4.98
N ALA A 81 7.74 -16.79 4.03
CA ALA A 81 8.85 -17.70 4.33
C ALA A 81 9.91 -17.09 5.28
N LYS A 82 10.17 -15.78 5.15
CA LYS A 82 11.08 -15.07 6.05
C LYS A 82 10.49 -14.96 7.45
N LEU A 83 9.23 -14.57 7.56
CA LEU A 83 8.55 -14.38 8.84
C LEU A 83 8.35 -15.72 9.57
N GLU A 84 8.04 -16.80 8.85
CA GLU A 84 7.98 -18.15 9.44
C GLU A 84 9.30 -18.54 10.09
N ARG A 85 10.44 -18.29 9.42
CA ARG A 85 11.75 -18.57 9.99
C ARG A 85 12.00 -17.78 11.28
N ILE A 86 11.62 -16.50 11.31
CA ILE A 86 11.73 -15.66 12.50
C ILE A 86 10.88 -16.21 13.65
N LEU A 87 9.65 -16.65 13.38
CA LEU A 87 8.78 -17.27 14.38
C LEU A 87 9.37 -18.58 14.93
N ILE A 88 9.90 -19.44 14.05
CA ILE A 88 10.57 -20.69 14.45
C ILE A 88 11.79 -20.40 15.32
N ASP A 89 12.66 -19.48 14.89
CA ASP A 89 13.88 -19.09 15.61
C ASP A 89 13.54 -18.48 16.99
N ALA A 90 12.38 -17.84 17.12
CA ALA A 90 11.84 -17.33 18.39
C ALA A 90 11.13 -18.39 19.25
N GLY A 91 11.05 -19.65 18.80
CA GLY A 91 10.37 -20.73 19.52
C GLY A 91 8.84 -20.65 19.48
N ILE A 92 8.26 -19.85 18.58
CA ILE A 92 6.82 -19.70 18.42
C ILE A 92 6.31 -20.73 17.42
N SER A 93 5.53 -21.69 17.91
CA SER A 93 4.97 -22.77 17.09
C SER A 93 3.50 -22.57 16.70
N ARG A 94 2.80 -21.64 17.37
CA ARG A 94 1.38 -21.36 17.13
C ARG A 94 1.23 -20.24 16.10
N TYR A 95 1.40 -20.60 14.83
CA TYR A 95 1.19 -19.66 13.73
C TYR A 95 0.62 -20.33 12.48
N ALA A 96 -0.01 -19.52 11.64
CA ALA A 96 -0.53 -19.90 10.32
C ALA A 96 -0.26 -18.77 9.32
N ALA A 97 -0.31 -19.08 8.03
CA ALA A 97 -0.25 -18.07 6.98
C ALA A 97 -1.65 -17.80 6.42
N ALA A 98 -1.95 -16.53 6.13
CA ALA A 98 -3.12 -16.17 5.35
C ALA A 98 -2.82 -16.40 3.86
N GLY A 99 -3.66 -17.19 3.21
CA GLY A 99 -3.64 -17.41 1.78
C GLY A 99 -3.92 -16.14 0.99
N MET A 100 -3.53 -16.13 -0.28
CA MET A 100 -3.63 -14.95 -1.14
C MET A 100 -5.06 -14.40 -1.25
N GLY A 101 -6.07 -15.27 -1.19
CA GLY A 101 -7.48 -14.88 -1.18
C GLY A 101 -7.78 -13.88 -0.06
N LEU A 102 -7.36 -14.20 1.17
CA LEU A 102 -7.61 -13.39 2.36
C LEU A 102 -6.82 -12.09 2.43
N VAL A 103 -5.62 -12.08 1.85
CA VAL A 103 -4.73 -10.91 1.85
C VAL A 103 -5.15 -9.89 0.77
N ASN A 104 -5.84 -10.34 -0.29
CA ASN A 104 -6.23 -9.50 -1.42
C ASN A 104 -7.68 -8.97 -1.36
N VAL A 105 -8.52 -9.40 -0.42
CA VAL A 105 -9.96 -9.06 -0.37
C VAL A 105 -10.21 -7.54 -0.34
N PHE A 106 -9.25 -6.73 0.10
CA PHE A 106 -9.35 -5.26 0.10
C PHE A 106 -8.26 -4.53 -0.71
N THR A 107 -7.68 -5.17 -1.73
CA THR A 107 -7.21 -4.38 -2.90
C THR A 107 -8.37 -3.75 -3.67
N ASN A 108 -9.61 -3.95 -3.21
CA ASN A 108 -10.66 -2.94 -3.28
C ASN A 108 -10.20 -1.62 -2.62
N GLN A 109 -9.25 -0.92 -3.25
CA GLN A 109 -9.49 0.49 -3.52
C GLN A 109 -10.95 0.61 -4.01
N PRO A 110 -11.70 1.67 -3.70
CA PRO A 110 -12.89 1.94 -4.49
C PRO A 110 -12.46 1.73 -5.94
N SER A 111 -13.02 0.73 -6.61
CA SER A 111 -12.71 0.50 -8.00
C SER A 111 -13.17 1.79 -8.64
N ILE A 112 -12.24 2.70 -8.91
CA ILE A 112 -12.54 3.89 -9.66
C ILE A 112 -13.11 3.30 -10.94
N SER A 113 -14.41 3.46 -11.12
CA SER A 113 -15.07 2.89 -12.28
C SER A 113 -14.33 3.41 -13.51
N SER A 114 -14.31 2.65 -14.61
CA SER A 114 -13.69 3.15 -15.84
C SER A 114 -14.18 4.56 -16.17
N ASN A 115 -15.46 4.84 -15.89
CA ASN A 115 -16.05 6.18 -16.00
C ASN A 115 -15.42 7.24 -15.10
N GLU A 116 -15.13 6.94 -13.83
CA GLU A 116 -14.49 7.89 -12.91
C GLU A 116 -13.01 8.13 -13.27
N VAL A 117 -12.31 7.10 -13.76
CA VAL A 117 -10.96 7.23 -14.31
C VAL A 117 -11.00 8.12 -15.55
N ASP A 118 -11.91 7.83 -16.49
CA ASP A 118 -12.09 8.59 -17.71
C ASP A 118 -12.48 10.05 -17.41
N CYS A 119 -13.32 10.30 -16.41
CA CYS A 119 -13.67 11.65 -15.96
C CYS A 119 -12.45 12.39 -15.40
N PHE A 120 -11.66 11.74 -14.55
CA PHE A 120 -10.44 12.34 -14.00
C PHE A 120 -9.45 12.68 -15.13
N TYR A 121 -9.13 11.73 -16.01
CA TYR A 121 -8.23 11.97 -17.14
C TYR A 121 -8.77 13.02 -18.11
N SER A 122 -10.08 13.03 -18.38
CA SER A 122 -10.69 14.06 -19.25
C SER A 122 -10.62 15.44 -18.62
N SER A 123 -10.77 15.55 -17.29
CA SER A 123 -10.66 16.84 -16.59
C SER A 123 -9.24 17.38 -16.61
N VAL A 124 -8.24 16.53 -16.33
CA VAL A 124 -6.81 16.91 -16.40
C VAL A 124 -6.42 17.25 -17.84
N ARG A 125 -6.89 16.48 -18.83
CA ARG A 125 -6.63 16.75 -20.25
C ARG A 125 -7.24 18.07 -20.71
N LYS A 126 -8.50 18.34 -20.33
CA LYS A 126 -9.15 19.60 -20.69
C LYS A 126 -8.41 20.80 -20.11
N GLU A 127 -7.96 20.71 -18.85
CA GLU A 127 -7.23 21.80 -18.21
C GLU A 127 -5.85 22.01 -18.86
N THR A 128 -5.16 20.92 -19.19
CA THR A 128 -3.88 21.01 -19.92
C THR A 128 -4.05 21.55 -21.33
N ASP A 129 -5.06 21.08 -22.09
CA ASP A 129 -5.38 21.58 -23.43
C ASP A 129 -5.74 23.08 -23.41
N ASN A 130 -6.51 23.54 -22.41
CA ASN A 130 -6.79 24.97 -22.21
C ASN A 130 -5.51 25.77 -21.95
N LEU A 131 -4.63 25.25 -21.08
CA LEU A 131 -3.34 25.89 -20.77
C LEU A 131 -2.47 26.02 -22.04
N PHE A 132 -2.45 24.98 -22.88
CA PHE A 132 -1.74 25.00 -24.17
C PHE A 132 -2.39 25.91 -25.21
N TYR A 133 -3.69 26.18 -25.12
CA TYR A 133 -4.40 27.07 -26.05
C TYR A 133 -4.22 28.54 -25.65
N GLU A 134 -4.14 28.83 -24.36
CA GLU A 134 -3.86 30.17 -23.83
C GLU A 134 -2.38 30.56 -24.02
N LEU A 135 -1.49 29.58 -23.94
CA LEU A 135 -0.10 29.74 -24.37
C LEU A 135 -0.10 29.73 -25.90
N ASP A 136 -0.08 30.91 -26.54
CA ASP A 136 0.10 31.05 -27.99
C ASP A 136 1.51 30.54 -28.39
N ILE A 137 1.64 29.22 -28.49
CA ILE A 137 2.89 28.49 -28.68
C ILE A 137 3.60 28.83 -29.99
N ASP A 138 2.88 29.41 -30.95
CA ASP A 138 3.46 29.89 -32.21
C ASP A 138 4.19 31.23 -32.04
N THR A 139 3.94 31.96 -30.94
CA THR A 139 4.58 33.25 -30.63
C THR A 139 5.52 33.21 -29.43
N ILE A 140 5.41 32.18 -28.59
CA ILE A 140 6.24 32.04 -27.39
C ILE A 140 7.59 31.43 -27.76
N ASN A 141 8.66 32.14 -27.45
CA ASN A 141 10.02 31.62 -27.57
C ASN A 141 10.20 30.43 -26.61
N PRO A 142 10.64 29.25 -27.08
CA PRO A 142 10.83 28.07 -26.24
C PRO A 142 11.70 28.31 -24.98
N LEU A 143 12.62 29.27 -25.03
CA LEU A 143 13.46 29.65 -23.88
C LEU A 143 12.69 30.36 -22.76
N ASP A 144 11.57 31.00 -23.06
CA ASP A 144 10.75 31.69 -22.05
C ASP A 144 9.81 30.71 -21.33
N ILE A 145 9.36 29.64 -22.01
CA ILE A 145 8.64 28.52 -21.39
C ILE A 145 9.50 27.83 -20.32
N VAL A 146 10.78 27.57 -20.62
CA VAL A 146 11.70 26.94 -19.66
C VAL A 146 11.85 27.79 -18.39
N LYS A 147 12.02 29.11 -18.54
CA LYS A 147 12.13 30.03 -17.40
C LYS A 147 10.85 30.08 -16.57
N GLU A 148 9.69 30.04 -17.23
CA GLU A 148 8.41 30.08 -16.55
C GLU A 148 8.15 28.77 -15.76
N VAL A 149 8.46 27.61 -16.36
CA VAL A 149 8.39 26.30 -15.68
C VAL A 149 9.36 26.21 -14.50
N GLU A 150 10.59 26.74 -14.63
CA GLU A 150 11.55 26.85 -13.53
C GLU A 150 11.03 27.77 -12.41
N ALA A 151 10.35 28.87 -12.75
CA ALA A 151 9.78 29.82 -11.79
C ALA A 151 8.62 29.23 -10.97
N TYR A 152 7.87 28.28 -11.52
CA TYR A 152 6.81 27.56 -10.78
C TYR A 152 7.34 26.56 -9.74
N ASN A 153 8.65 26.36 -9.63
CA ASN A 153 9.33 25.61 -8.57
C ASN A 153 8.71 24.22 -8.28
N ILE A 154 8.32 23.50 -9.35
CA ILE A 154 7.57 22.25 -9.25
C ILE A 154 8.48 21.07 -8.81
N GLY A 155 9.80 21.29 -8.67
CA GLY A 155 10.73 20.27 -8.15
C GLY A 155 10.99 19.10 -9.11
N TRP A 156 10.63 19.25 -10.38
CA TRP A 156 10.91 18.25 -11.41
C TRP A 156 12.28 18.53 -12.02
N ASP A 157 13.17 17.54 -11.99
CA ASP A 157 14.45 17.61 -12.69
C ASP A 157 14.22 17.43 -14.21
N ILE A 158 14.11 18.56 -14.91
CA ILE A 158 13.89 18.60 -16.37
C ILE A 158 15.20 18.63 -17.18
N SER A 159 16.36 18.50 -16.53
CA SER A 159 17.67 18.57 -17.19
C SER A 159 17.84 17.53 -18.32
N GLY A 160 17.21 16.36 -18.18
CA GLY A 160 17.18 15.32 -19.21
C GLY A 160 16.31 15.66 -20.43
N LEU A 161 15.25 16.45 -20.27
CA LEU A 161 14.39 16.86 -21.37
C LEU A 161 15.12 17.85 -22.29
N ILE A 162 15.85 18.80 -21.69
CA ILE A 162 16.64 19.83 -22.39
C ILE A 162 17.75 19.20 -23.25
N GLN A 163 18.35 18.08 -22.81
CA GLN A 163 19.37 17.38 -23.60
C GLN A 163 18.80 16.59 -24.79
N SER A 164 17.51 16.23 -24.75
CA SER A 164 16.86 15.41 -25.79
C SER A 164 16.28 16.22 -26.96
N VAL A 165 16.06 17.52 -26.77
CA VAL A 165 15.64 18.42 -27.83
C VAL A 165 16.89 18.96 -28.51
N ASP A 166 17.28 18.38 -29.65
CA ASP A 166 18.35 18.92 -30.49
C ASP A 166 17.86 20.21 -31.17
N LEU A 167 17.93 21.33 -30.44
CA LEU A 167 17.51 22.66 -30.88
C LEU A 167 18.26 23.16 -32.13
N LYS A 168 19.29 22.44 -32.60
CA LYS A 168 20.03 22.77 -33.82
C LYS A 168 19.27 22.43 -35.11
N ASN A 169 18.19 21.67 -35.05
CA ASN A 169 17.40 21.28 -36.24
C ASN A 169 16.08 22.04 -36.39
N ILE A 170 15.83 23.10 -35.60
CA ILE A 170 14.57 23.85 -35.59
C ILE A 170 14.72 25.28 -36.18
N PHE A 171 15.87 25.60 -36.79
CA PHE A 171 16.08 26.86 -37.53
C PHE A 171 16.66 26.61 -38.93
#